data_AF-A0A357ARR5-F1
#
_entry.id   AF-A0A357ARR5-F1
#
_cell.length_a   1.000
_cell.length_b   1.000
_cell.length_c   1.000
_cell.angle_alpha   90.00
_cell.angle_beta   90.00
_cell.angle_gamma   90.00
#
_symmetry.space_group_name_H-M   'P 1'
#
loop_
_entity.id
_entity.type
_entity.pdbx_description
1 polymer ?
#
loop_
_entity_poly.entity_id
_entity_poly.type
_entity_poly.pdbx_seq_one_letter_code
_entity_poly.pdbx_strand_id
1 'polypeptide(L)'
;IDFEASVADQQNYEVMNILKKYQPDMYLSRHPGSTVWAIKNGTPAVYVADEYTIFGYKHTLEFAKTILDTIRNRSFEANLAARTKLPYTDWWYKQNVDAFLEEVK
;
A
#
# COMPACT_ATOMS: atom_id res chain seq x y z
N ILE A 1 -7.95 2.27 35.19
CA ILE A 1 -6.53 2.18 34.82
C ILE A 1 -6.41 2.95 33.53
N ASP A 2 -5.76 4.11 33.56
CA ASP A 2 -5.41 4.84 32.34
C ASP A 2 -4.04 4.33 31.88
N PHE A 3 -3.91 4.05 30.59
CA PHE A 3 -2.64 3.67 29.96
C PHE A 3 -2.41 4.57 28.74
N GLU A 4 -1.15 4.88 28.50
CA GLU A 4 -0.73 5.60 27.30
C GLU A 4 -0.73 4.65 26.11
N ALA A 5 -1.29 5.09 25.00
CA ALA A 5 -1.31 4.37 23.74
C ALA A 5 -0.92 5.32 22.61
N SER A 6 -0.21 4.78 21.62
CA SER A 6 0.09 5.47 20.36
C SER A 6 -0.57 4.73 19.19
N VAL A 7 -0.81 5.47 18.12
CA VAL A 7 -1.26 4.91 16.84
C VAL A 7 -0.01 4.73 15.97
N ALA A 8 0.16 3.54 15.39
CA ALA A 8 1.26 3.28 14.48
C ALA A 8 1.18 4.20 13.24
N ASP A 9 2.32 4.48 12.62
CA ASP A 9 2.37 5.13 11.31
C ASP A 9 1.81 4.20 10.20
N GLN A 10 1.80 4.71 8.97
CA GLN A 10 1.32 4.01 7.78
C GLN A 10 -0.15 3.59 7.87
N GLN A 11 -0.97 4.41 8.53
CA GLN A 11 -2.41 4.20 8.56
C GLN A 11 -2.98 4.26 7.13
N ASN A 12 -4.10 3.58 6.88
CA ASN A 12 -4.65 3.48 5.52
C ASN A 12 -4.90 4.85 4.88
N TYR A 13 -5.27 5.86 5.66
CA TYR A 13 -5.47 7.21 5.12
C TYR A 13 -4.16 7.86 4.61
N GLU A 14 -3.02 7.57 5.24
CA GLU A 14 -1.69 8.03 4.84
C GLU A 14 -1.26 7.31 3.57
N VAL A 15 -1.41 5.98 3.57
CA VAL A 15 -1.12 5.14 2.41
C VAL A 15 -1.93 5.61 1.20
N MET A 16 -3.22 5.91 1.37
CA MET A 16 -4.07 6.35 0.26
C MET A 16 -3.67 7.73 -0.28
N ASN A 17 -3.24 8.66 0.58
CA ASN A 17 -2.67 9.93 0.14
C ASN A 17 -1.34 9.74 -0.60
N ILE A 18 -0.45 8.88 -0.10
CA ILE A 18 0.83 8.52 -0.75
C ILE A 18 0.57 7.95 -2.14
N LEU A 19 -0.31 6.96 -2.24
CA LEU A 19 -0.66 6.32 -3.51
C LEU A 19 -1.26 7.30 -4.51
N LYS A 20 -2.18 8.16 -4.05
CA LYS A 20 -2.80 9.19 -4.91
C LYS A 20 -1.78 10.23 -5.39
N LYS A 21 -0.86 10.67 -4.52
CA LYS A 21 0.13 11.71 -4.82
C LYS A 21 1.24 11.22 -5.73
N TYR A 22 1.82 10.05 -5.44
CA TYR A 22 3.02 9.59 -6.12
C TYR A 22 2.76 8.61 -7.27
N GLN A 23 1.56 8.00 -7.32
CA GLN A 23 1.17 7.07 -8.39
C GLN A 23 2.27 6.02 -8.71
N PRO A 24 2.74 5.26 -7.71
CA PRO A 24 3.84 4.33 -7.91
C PRO A 24 3.43 3.19 -8.86
N ASP A 25 4.42 2.61 -9.54
CA ASP A 25 4.21 1.44 -10.41
C ASP A 25 3.78 0.17 -9.66
N MET A 26 4.16 0.08 -8.39
CA MET A 26 3.84 -1.03 -7.51
C MET A 26 3.92 -0.61 -6.04
N TYR A 27 3.11 -1.22 -5.19
CA TYR A 27 3.14 -1.10 -3.73
C TYR A 27 3.56 -2.42 -3.08
N LEU A 28 4.59 -2.39 -2.24
CA LEU A 28 5.02 -3.55 -1.45
C LEU A 28 4.60 -3.34 0.00
N SER A 29 4.00 -4.35 0.61
CA SER A 29 3.61 -4.29 2.01
C SER A 29 3.66 -5.64 2.70
N ARG A 30 4.04 -5.62 3.97
CA ARG A 30 3.92 -6.75 4.90
C ARG A 30 2.57 -6.82 5.61
N HIS A 31 1.70 -5.83 5.43
CA HIS A 31 0.37 -5.83 6.01
C HIS A 31 -0.67 -6.03 4.90
N PRO A 32 -1.42 -7.15 4.88
CA PRO A 32 -2.35 -7.44 3.78
C PRO A 32 -3.48 -6.41 3.68
N GLY A 33 -3.83 -5.78 4.80
CA GLY A 33 -4.83 -4.70 4.82
C GLY A 33 -4.43 -3.51 3.95
N SER A 34 -3.16 -3.08 3.96
CA SER A 34 -2.74 -1.94 3.14
C SER A 34 -2.58 -2.33 1.66
N THR A 35 -2.18 -3.57 1.38
CA THR A 35 -2.15 -4.12 0.01
C THR A 35 -3.53 -4.08 -0.64
N VAL A 36 -4.59 -4.43 0.09
CA VAL A 36 -5.97 -4.37 -0.43
C VAL A 36 -6.40 -2.93 -0.74
N TRP A 37 -6.01 -1.95 0.08
CA TRP A 37 -6.29 -0.54 -0.20
C TRP A 37 -5.57 -0.04 -1.45
N ALA A 38 -4.31 -0.46 -1.66
CA ALA A 38 -3.57 -0.15 -2.88
C ALA A 38 -4.25 -0.72 -4.14
N ILE A 39 -4.68 -1.98 -4.08
CA ILE A 39 -5.39 -2.65 -5.18
C ILE A 39 -6.73 -1.96 -5.48
N LYS A 40 -7.50 -1.56 -4.45
CA LYS A 40 -8.74 -0.79 -4.62
C LYS A 40 -8.50 0.60 -5.22
N ASN A 41 -7.32 1.18 -5.02
CA ASN A 41 -6.88 2.43 -5.64
C ASN A 41 -6.42 2.25 -7.10
N GLY A 42 -6.30 1.01 -7.58
CA GLY A 42 -5.79 0.70 -8.92
C GLY A 42 -4.27 0.59 -8.99
N THR A 43 -3.58 0.58 -7.84
CA THR A 43 -2.13 0.38 -7.75
C THR A 43 -1.83 -1.11 -7.64
N PRO A 44 -1.00 -1.68 -8.53
CA PRO A 44 -0.51 -3.06 -8.39
C PRO A 44 0.21 -3.23 -7.07
N ALA A 45 -0.05 -4.33 -6.35
CA ALA A 45 0.54 -4.53 -5.05
C ALA A 45 0.91 -5.98 -4.76
N VAL A 46 2.02 -6.16 -4.05
CA VAL A 46 2.48 -7.48 -3.60
C VAL A 46 2.49 -7.49 -2.08
N TYR A 47 1.78 -8.45 -1.51
CA TYR A 47 1.84 -8.76 -0.10
C TYR A 47 3.06 -9.65 0.17
N VAL A 48 4.03 -9.12 0.90
CA VAL A 48 5.22 -9.84 1.35
C VAL A 48 4.95 -10.33 2.77
N ALA A 49 4.39 -11.52 2.92
CA ALA A 49 4.02 -12.05 4.24
C ALA A 49 5.23 -12.28 5.15
N ASP A 50 6.32 -12.76 4.56
CA ASP A 50 7.48 -13.28 5.26
C ASP A 50 8.74 -13.02 4.41
N GLU A 51 9.80 -12.52 5.03
CA GLU A 51 11.10 -12.27 4.40
C GLU A 51 11.75 -13.53 3.79
N TYR A 52 11.45 -14.73 4.30
CA TYR A 52 11.93 -15.99 3.74
C TYR A 52 11.42 -16.25 2.32
N THR A 53 10.34 -15.57 1.90
CA THR A 53 9.84 -15.62 0.53
C THR A 53 10.73 -14.89 -0.48
N ILE A 54 11.72 -14.14 -0.01
CA ILE A 54 12.61 -13.32 -0.85
C ILE A 54 14.08 -13.76 -0.72
N PHE A 55 14.48 -14.30 0.43
CA PHE A 55 15.88 -14.58 0.72
C PHE A 55 16.46 -15.83 0.02
N GLY A 56 17.71 -15.68 -0.42
CA GLY A 56 18.46 -16.70 -1.16
C GLY A 56 18.21 -16.66 -2.66
N TYR A 57 19.15 -17.19 -3.45
CA TYR A 57 19.15 -17.06 -4.92
C TYR A 57 17.85 -17.50 -5.59
N LYS A 58 17.30 -18.64 -5.17
CA LYS A 58 16.06 -19.18 -5.74
C LYS A 58 14.87 -18.27 -5.47
N HIS A 59 14.63 -17.90 -4.21
CA HIS A 59 13.46 -17.11 -3.84
C HIS A 59 13.57 -15.66 -4.31
N THR A 60 14.78 -15.09 -4.39
CA THR A 60 14.99 -13.77 -5.01
C THR A 60 14.57 -13.79 -6.48
N LEU A 61 14.93 -14.84 -7.23
CA LEU A 61 14.53 -14.98 -8.63
C LEU A 61 13.01 -15.19 -8.78
N GLU A 62 12.40 -15.97 -7.89
CA GLU A 62 10.95 -16.17 -7.85
C GLU A 62 10.21 -14.87 -7.51
N PHE A 63 10.68 -14.12 -6.52
CA PHE A 63 10.13 -12.82 -6.16
C PHE A 63 10.25 -11.80 -7.30
N ALA A 64 11.37 -11.78 -8.02
CA ALA A 64 11.53 -10.93 -9.21
C ALA A 64 10.51 -11.27 -10.32
N LYS A 65 10.18 -12.56 -10.51
CA LYS A 65 9.13 -12.98 -11.43
C LYS A 65 7.74 -12.54 -10.95
N THR A 66 7.45 -12.68 -9.66
CA THR A 66 6.20 -12.17 -9.07
C THR A 66 6.04 -10.67 -9.31
N ILE A 67 7.08 -9.87 -9.07
CA ILE A 67 7.07 -8.43 -9.36
C ILE A 67 6.79 -8.19 -10.83
N LEU A 68 7.49 -8.89 -11.74
CA LEU A 68 7.30 -8.75 -13.19
C LEU A 68 5.87 -9.06 -13.63
N ASP A 69 5.27 -10.11 -13.08
CA ASP A 69 3.89 -10.50 -13.39
C ASP A 69 2.88 -9.48 -12.87
N THR A 70 3.06 -8.99 -11.63
CA THR A 70 2.23 -7.95 -11.02
C THR A 70 2.24 -6.66 -11.81
N ILE A 71 3.41 -6.20 -12.29
CA ILE A 71 3.48 -4.95 -13.07
C ILE A 71 2.93 -5.13 -14.49
N ARG A 72 3.00 -6.33 -15.08
CA ARG A 72 2.56 -6.61 -16.46
C ARG A 72 1.06 -6.89 -16.56
N ASN A 73 0.44 -7.51 -15.55
CA ASN A 73 -0.98 -7.78 -15.52
C ASN A 73 -1.70 -6.92 -14.48
N ARG A 74 -2.11 -5.71 -14.91
CA ARG A 74 -2.84 -4.74 -14.06
C ARG A 74 -4.36 -4.79 -14.22
N SER A 75 -4.86 -5.84 -14.90
CA SER A 75 -6.26 -5.90 -15.32
C SER A 75 -7.22 -5.99 -14.13
N PHE A 76 -6.82 -6.66 -13.06
CA PHE A 76 -7.64 -6.82 -11.87
C PHE A 76 -7.76 -5.51 -11.09
N GLU A 77 -6.64 -4.87 -10.78
CA GLU A 77 -6.56 -3.59 -10.07
C GLU A 77 -7.31 -2.50 -10.83
N ALA A 78 -7.09 -2.39 -12.14
CA ALA A 78 -7.76 -1.40 -12.98
C ALA A 78 -9.29 -1.62 -12.99
N ASN A 79 -9.74 -2.87 -13.14
CA ASN A 79 -11.16 -3.18 -13.15
C ASN A 79 -11.82 -3.00 -11.78
N LEU A 80 -11.12 -3.32 -10.69
CA LEU A 80 -11.62 -3.14 -9.34
C LEU A 80 -11.73 -1.66 -8.98
N ALA A 81 -10.69 -0.86 -9.28
CA ALA A 81 -10.69 0.57 -9.03
C ALA A 81 -11.82 1.28 -9.79
N ALA A 82 -12.06 0.88 -11.05
CA ALA A 82 -13.17 1.42 -11.84
C ALA A 82 -14.57 1.09 -11.27
N ARG A 83 -14.69 0.09 -10.40
CA ARG A 83 -15.96 -0.40 -9.83
C ARG A 83 -16.08 -0.19 -8.33
N THR A 84 -15.06 0.40 -7.69
CA THR A 84 -15.03 0.61 -6.24
C THR A 84 -15.05 2.09 -5.95
N LYS A 85 -15.97 2.53 -5.08
CA LYS A 85 -15.94 3.89 -4.52
C LYS A 85 -15.16 3.88 -3.22
N LEU A 86 -14.04 4.61 -3.19
CA LEU A 86 -13.26 4.82 -1.98
C LEU A 86 -13.90 5.89 -1.09
N PRO A 87 -13.74 5.81 0.25
CA PRO A 87 -14.33 6.78 1.17
C PRO A 87 -13.57 8.12 1.26
N TYR A 88 -12.49 8.29 0.48
CA TYR A 88 -11.64 9.48 0.51
C TYR A 88 -12.12 10.51 -0.51
N THR A 89 -12.30 11.75 -0.06
CA THR A 89 -12.74 12.88 -0.89
C THR A 89 -11.55 13.63 -1.49
N ASP A 90 -11.81 14.49 -2.47
CA ASP A 90 -10.78 15.40 -3.00
C ASP A 90 -10.22 16.34 -1.93
N TRP A 91 -11.04 16.71 -0.93
CA TRP A 91 -10.55 17.46 0.23
C TRP A 91 -9.50 16.65 0.99
N TRP A 92 -9.74 15.35 1.20
CA TRP A 92 -8.81 14.48 1.90
C TRP A 92 -7.47 14.37 1.16
N TYR A 93 -7.51 14.12 -0.15
CA TYR A 93 -6.33 13.91 -0.98
C TYR A 93 -5.46 15.16 -1.18
N LYS A 94 -5.98 16.35 -0.89
CA LYS A 94 -5.22 17.61 -0.97
C LYS A 94 -4.38 17.90 0.27
N GLN A 95 -4.60 17.16 1.36
CA GLN A 95 -3.80 17.29 2.57
C GLN A 95 -2.39 16.75 2.36
N ASN A 96 -1.43 17.24 3.15
CA ASN A 96 -0.10 16.64 3.17
C ASN A 96 -0.17 15.21 3.75
N VAL A 97 0.73 14.35 3.31
CA VAL A 97 0.75 12.93 3.71
C VAL A 97 1.07 12.74 5.20
N ASP A 98 1.76 13.72 5.79
CA ASP A 98 2.25 13.77 7.17
C ASP A 98 1.38 14.68 8.07
N ALA A 99 0.21 15.12 7.61
CA ALA A 99 -0.62 16.11 8.31
C ALA A 99 -1.01 15.72 9.75
N PHE A 100 -1.00 14.44 10.09
CA PHE A 100 -1.35 13.90 11.42
C PHE A 100 -0.19 13.19 12.11
N LEU A 101 1.02 13.25 11.55
CA LEU A 101 2.21 12.73 12.21
C LEU A 101 2.75 13.83 13.13
N GLU A 102 2.73 13.58 14.44
CA GLU A 102 3.42 14.42 15.40
C GLU A 102 4.89 13.97 15.48
N GLU A 103 5.83 14.92 15.49
CA GLU A 103 7.21 14.61 15.85
C GLU A 103 7.23 14.07 17.28
N VAL A 104 7.68 12.82 17.44
CA VAL A 104 7.97 12.27 18.76
C VAL A 104 9.13 13.07 19.34
N LYS A 105 8.84 13.87 20.38
CA LYS A 105 9.87 14.58 21.16
C LYS A 105 10.74 13.64 21.96
#